data_AF-A0A319DMF7-F1
#
_entry.id   AF-A0A319DMF7-F1
#
_cell.length_a   1.000
_cell.length_b   1.000
_cell.length_c   1.000
_cell.angle_alpha   90.00
_cell.angle_beta   90.00
_cell.angle_gamma   90.00
#
_symmetry.space_group_name_H-M   'P 1'
#
loop_
_entity.id
_entity.type
_entity.pdbx_description
1 polymer ?
#
loop_
_entity_poly.entity_id
_entity_poly.type
_entity_poly.pdbx_seq_one_letter_code
_entity_poly.pdbx_strand_id
1 'polypeptide(L)'
;MSDESWTEKFFFRWPLPDWIHEIQRKWILGRSVRTSLRSSQDQIQVLWLFVQYQETYVPKFVAKVFPDYTENDAQIQLRRFPSRIPKKLKEVKDELDSYINEARAYHRIEKSCTSSERIYFPEFHSIITDLGISKFTSGYTNPRAIVLEPIRPKLASRRILSAHGDHTCKLQNQLNILGSLSVFEMEYYHSLFYDRIRRLLALHRLGITHGDVRDDHFRLPEDFYNTVLYNFSHSYTFSPVTPYLVNFRPPYSLKDISDSEQAMVKQQMYSRAEKLDYRAYLIKSTGVAQPAIMDILFQPLKDEALELIILRVNFRPDS
;
A
#
# COMPACT_ATOMS: atom_id res chain seq x y z
N MET A 1 -28.62 13.05 -32.49
CA MET A 1 -27.37 13.34 -31.76
C MET A 1 -27.14 12.16 -30.85
N SER A 2 -26.12 11.36 -31.11
CA SER A 2 -25.91 10.07 -30.43
C SER A 2 -25.50 10.28 -28.97
N ASP A 3 -26.22 9.61 -28.07
CA ASP A 3 -25.91 9.45 -26.64
C ASP A 3 -24.70 8.52 -26.45
N GLU A 4 -23.54 8.94 -26.94
CA GLU A 4 -22.28 8.28 -26.58
C GLU A 4 -21.93 8.64 -25.13
N SER A 5 -21.98 7.61 -24.29
CA SER A 5 -21.52 7.64 -22.92
C SER A 5 -20.09 8.16 -22.86
N TRP A 6 -19.81 9.13 -21.98
CA TRP A 6 -18.46 9.63 -21.71
C TRP A 6 -17.42 8.53 -21.42
N THR A 7 -17.88 7.36 -20.96
CA THR A 7 -17.08 6.15 -20.79
C THR A 7 -16.45 5.70 -22.11
N GLU A 8 -17.20 5.71 -23.22
CA GLU A 8 -16.70 5.35 -24.56
C GLU A 8 -15.70 6.38 -25.10
N LYS A 9 -15.91 7.67 -24.79
CA LYS A 9 -14.97 8.74 -25.15
C LYS A 9 -13.63 8.66 -24.42
N PHE A 10 -13.60 8.11 -23.20
CA PHE A 10 -12.37 8.04 -22.40
C PHE A 10 -11.45 6.87 -22.80
N PHE A 11 -12.01 5.79 -23.36
CA PHE A 11 -11.24 4.59 -23.75
C PHE A 11 -10.82 4.53 -25.22
N PHE A 12 -11.08 5.57 -26.01
CA PHE A 12 -10.96 5.59 -27.49
C PHE A 12 -9.56 5.31 -28.10
N ARG A 13 -8.52 5.02 -27.29
CA ARG A 13 -7.18 4.68 -27.82
C ARG A 13 -6.51 3.46 -27.19
N TRP A 14 -7.19 2.72 -26.31
CA TRP A 14 -6.61 1.56 -25.64
C TRP A 14 -7.59 0.39 -25.72
N PRO A 15 -7.16 -0.81 -26.13
CA PRO A 15 -8.03 -1.98 -26.09
C PRO A 15 -8.52 -2.17 -24.65
N LEU A 16 -9.82 -2.45 -24.49
CA LEU A 16 -10.35 -2.95 -23.24
C LEU A 16 -9.50 -4.16 -22.82
N PRO A 17 -8.97 -4.22 -21.59
CA PRO A 17 -8.22 -5.38 -21.14
C PRO A 17 -9.13 -6.62 -21.13
N ASP A 18 -8.72 -7.69 -21.81
CA ASP A 18 -9.45 -8.97 -21.96
C ASP A 18 -9.64 -9.78 -20.65
N TRP A 19 -9.37 -9.20 -19.48
CA TRP A 19 -9.45 -9.90 -18.19
C TRP A 19 -10.44 -9.27 -17.22
N ILE A 20 -11.62 -8.83 -17.70
CA ILE A 20 -12.82 -8.96 -16.84
C ILE A 20 -13.07 -10.47 -16.67
N HIS A 21 -12.22 -11.11 -15.86
CA HIS A 21 -12.61 -12.32 -15.19
C HIS A 21 -13.69 -11.87 -14.22
N GLU A 22 -14.94 -11.90 -14.71
CA GLU A 22 -16.00 -12.36 -13.83
C GLU A 22 -15.43 -13.59 -13.13
N ILE A 23 -15.35 -13.52 -11.80
CA ILE A 23 -15.16 -14.73 -11.02
C ILE A 23 -16.40 -15.57 -11.37
N GLN A 24 -16.27 -16.45 -12.38
CA GLN A 24 -17.36 -17.30 -12.88
C GLN A 24 -17.88 -18.26 -11.80
N ARG A 25 -17.22 -18.30 -10.64
CA ARG A 25 -17.62 -19.04 -9.45
C ARG A 25 -18.47 -18.17 -8.54
N LYS A 26 -19.51 -18.72 -7.93
CA LYS A 26 -20.27 -17.99 -6.90
C LYS A 26 -19.33 -17.54 -5.77
N TRP A 27 -19.40 -16.28 -5.39
CA TRP A 27 -18.61 -15.69 -4.31
C TRP A 27 -19.48 -14.76 -3.46
N ILE A 28 -19.04 -14.56 -2.22
CA ILE A 28 -19.68 -13.68 -1.23
C ILE A 28 -18.61 -12.88 -0.46
N LEU A 29 -18.99 -11.68 -0.02
CA LEU A 29 -18.19 -10.81 0.84
C LEU A 29 -18.53 -11.11 2.30
N GLY A 30 -17.52 -11.52 3.05
CA GLY A 30 -17.64 -11.87 4.45
C GLY A 30 -17.29 -10.74 5.41
N ARG A 31 -16.79 -11.13 6.58
CA ARG A 31 -16.37 -10.20 7.65
C ARG A 31 -15.21 -9.31 7.25
N SER A 32 -15.10 -8.17 7.95
CA SER A 32 -13.95 -7.27 7.85
C SER A 32 -12.64 -7.99 8.18
N VAL A 33 -11.60 -7.66 7.42
CA VAL A 33 -10.22 -8.10 7.66
C VAL A 33 -9.59 -7.31 8.82
N ARG A 34 -9.98 -6.03 9.00
CA ARG A 34 -9.57 -5.19 10.14
C ARG A 34 -10.67 -5.14 11.19
N THR A 35 -10.32 -5.37 12.44
CA THR A 35 -11.22 -5.29 13.60
C THR A 35 -11.31 -3.88 14.22
N SER A 36 -10.42 -2.95 13.85
CA SER A 36 -10.19 -1.71 14.61
C SER A 36 -10.85 -0.44 14.08
N LEU A 37 -11.47 -0.45 12.90
CA LEU A 37 -12.22 0.69 12.38
C LEU A 37 -13.72 0.41 12.50
N ARG A 38 -14.48 1.34 13.09
CA ARG A 38 -15.94 1.30 12.99
C ARG A 38 -16.29 1.46 11.52
N SER A 39 -16.81 0.40 10.91
CA SER A 39 -17.34 0.48 9.56
C SER A 39 -18.38 1.61 9.50
N SER A 40 -18.35 2.41 8.45
CA SER A 40 -19.40 3.35 8.11
C SER A 40 -19.63 3.34 6.60
N GLN A 41 -20.77 3.86 6.17
CA GLN A 41 -21.12 3.92 4.75
C GLN A 41 -20.11 4.75 3.95
N ASP A 42 -19.57 5.82 4.55
CA ASP A 42 -18.62 6.74 3.91
C ASP A 42 -17.15 6.29 4.01
N GLN A 43 -16.88 5.09 4.56
CA GLN A 43 -15.53 4.58 4.73
C GLN A 43 -15.21 3.41 3.81
N ILE A 44 -13.95 3.38 3.39
CA ILE A 44 -13.39 2.23 2.69
C ILE A 44 -13.30 1.06 3.66
N GLN A 45 -13.84 -0.08 3.26
CA GLN A 45 -13.82 -1.32 4.03
C GLN A 45 -12.89 -2.34 3.36
N VAL A 46 -12.29 -3.25 4.13
CA VAL A 46 -11.55 -4.38 3.58
C VAL A 46 -12.21 -5.64 4.09
N LEU A 47 -12.85 -6.39 3.21
CA LEU A 47 -13.64 -7.58 3.53
C LEU A 47 -12.96 -8.84 2.96
N TRP A 48 -13.14 -9.97 3.62
CA TRP A 48 -12.76 -11.26 3.05
C TRP A 48 -13.67 -11.62 1.87
N LEU A 49 -13.09 -11.98 0.73
CA LEU A 49 -13.82 -12.52 -0.41
C LEU A 49 -13.74 -14.05 -0.40
N PHE A 50 -14.91 -14.66 -0.19
CA PHE A 50 -15.07 -16.11 -0.15
C PHE A 50 -15.51 -16.61 -1.50
N VAL A 51 -14.78 -17.57 -2.05
CA VAL A 51 -15.09 -18.21 -3.33
C VAL A 51 -15.68 -19.59 -3.05
N GLN A 52 -16.78 -19.93 -3.72
CA GLN A 52 -17.35 -21.26 -3.63
C GLN A 52 -16.38 -22.28 -4.25
N TYR A 53 -16.06 -23.29 -3.46
CA TYR A 53 -15.31 -24.46 -3.88
C TYR A 53 -16.09 -25.69 -3.43
N GLN A 54 -16.57 -26.47 -4.40
CA GLN A 54 -17.54 -27.56 -4.18
C GLN A 54 -18.79 -27.00 -3.47
N GLU A 55 -19.12 -27.48 -2.28
CA GLU A 55 -20.28 -27.05 -1.48
C GLU A 55 -19.91 -26.06 -0.36
N THR A 56 -18.65 -25.62 -0.28
CA THR A 56 -18.16 -24.76 0.80
C THR A 56 -17.61 -23.43 0.28
N TYR A 57 -17.64 -22.41 1.14
CA TYR A 57 -17.06 -21.10 0.85
C TYR A 57 -15.71 -20.97 1.55
N VAL A 58 -14.66 -20.72 0.76
CA VAL A 58 -13.29 -20.62 1.27
C VAL A 58 -12.76 -19.20 1.09
N PRO A 59 -12.16 -18.58 2.12
CA PRO A 59 -11.59 -17.24 2.00
C PRO A 59 -10.35 -17.29 1.11
N LYS A 60 -10.42 -16.66 -0.06
CA LYS A 60 -9.35 -16.72 -1.06
C LYS A 60 -8.69 -15.37 -1.30
N PHE A 61 -9.48 -14.29 -1.32
CA PHE A 61 -8.99 -12.95 -1.63
C PHE A 61 -9.47 -11.95 -0.58
N VAL A 62 -8.99 -10.72 -0.68
CA VAL A 62 -9.59 -9.58 0.04
C VAL A 62 -10.20 -8.62 -0.97
N ALA A 63 -11.37 -8.10 -0.64
CA ALA A 63 -12.03 -7.06 -1.41
C ALA A 63 -11.97 -5.76 -0.62
N LYS A 64 -11.28 -4.77 -1.17
CA LYS A 64 -11.30 -3.41 -0.66
C LYS A 64 -12.50 -2.71 -1.28
N VAL A 65 -13.51 -2.41 -0.47
CA VAL A 65 -14.82 -1.89 -0.88
C VAL A 65 -14.87 -0.38 -0.63
N PHE A 66 -15.30 0.38 -1.63
CA PHE A 66 -15.24 1.84 -1.65
C PHE A 66 -16.62 2.48 -1.70
N PRO A 67 -16.86 3.55 -0.92
CA PRO A 67 -18.04 4.39 -1.11
C PRO A 67 -18.03 5.02 -2.51
N ASP A 68 -19.18 5.49 -2.98
CA ASP A 68 -19.23 6.29 -4.20
C ASP A 68 -18.66 7.69 -3.95
N TYR A 69 -17.87 8.20 -4.89
CA TYR A 69 -17.45 9.59 -4.88
C TYR A 69 -18.41 10.40 -5.75
N THR A 70 -19.23 11.23 -5.11
CA THR A 70 -20.38 11.84 -5.78
C THR A 70 -20.00 13.14 -6.50
N GLU A 71 -20.86 13.60 -7.41
CA GLU A 71 -20.72 14.93 -8.02
C GLU A 71 -20.81 16.05 -6.98
N ASN A 72 -21.58 15.84 -5.91
CA ASN A 72 -21.65 16.79 -4.79
C ASN A 72 -20.31 16.89 -4.06
N ASP A 73 -19.60 15.77 -3.84
CA ASP A 73 -18.27 15.77 -3.24
C ASP A 73 -17.26 16.53 -4.11
N ALA A 74 -17.29 16.29 -5.42
CA ALA A 74 -16.48 17.01 -6.40
C ALA A 74 -16.78 18.52 -6.39
N GLN A 75 -18.06 18.90 -6.29
CA GLN A 75 -18.48 20.30 -6.23
C GLN A 75 -18.00 20.97 -4.94
N ILE A 76 -18.11 20.29 -3.80
CA ILE A 76 -17.60 20.77 -2.51
C ILE A 76 -16.08 21.00 -2.60
N GLN A 77 -15.34 20.07 -3.22
CA GLN A 77 -13.90 20.22 -3.41
C GLN A 77 -13.56 21.40 -4.31
N LEU A 78 -14.26 21.59 -5.43
CA LEU A 78 -14.06 22.73 -6.32
C LEU A 78 -14.31 24.08 -5.63
N ARG A 79 -15.28 24.15 -4.70
CA ARG A 79 -15.53 25.36 -3.90
C ARG A 79 -14.39 25.63 -2.91
N ARG A 80 -13.80 24.59 -2.34
CA ARG A 80 -12.69 24.70 -1.38
C ARG A 80 -11.37 25.04 -2.06
N PHE A 81 -11.11 24.44 -3.22
CA PHE A 81 -9.89 24.61 -3.99
C PHE A 81 -10.23 24.94 -5.45
N PRO A 82 -10.53 26.21 -5.77
CA PRO A 82 -10.86 26.59 -7.14
C PRO A 82 -9.78 26.15 -8.13
N SER A 83 -10.21 25.47 -9.20
CA SER A 83 -9.27 24.98 -10.21
C SER A 83 -8.62 26.14 -10.95
N ARG A 84 -7.29 26.07 -11.12
CA ARG A 84 -6.53 27.06 -11.92
C ARG A 84 -6.86 26.98 -13.41
N ILE A 85 -7.31 25.82 -13.86
CA ILE A 85 -7.71 25.54 -15.25
C ILE A 85 -9.17 25.09 -15.22
N PRO A 86 -10.04 25.55 -16.12
CA PRO A 86 -11.41 25.08 -16.19
C PRO A 86 -11.47 23.55 -16.26
N LYS A 87 -12.17 22.94 -15.31
CA LYS A 87 -12.38 21.49 -15.20
C LYS A 87 -13.86 21.21 -15.16
N LYS A 88 -14.31 20.16 -15.85
CA LYS A 88 -15.69 19.70 -15.74
C LYS A 88 -15.86 18.99 -14.40
N LEU A 89 -17.06 19.07 -13.84
CA LEU A 89 -17.38 18.42 -12.57
C LEU A 89 -17.08 16.91 -12.60
N LYS A 90 -17.39 16.26 -13.73
CA LYS A 90 -17.10 14.85 -13.97
C LYS A 90 -15.60 14.54 -13.97
N GLU A 91 -14.77 15.41 -14.53
CA GLU A 91 -13.31 15.23 -14.51
C GLU A 91 -12.76 15.29 -13.09
N VAL A 92 -13.25 16.24 -12.28
CA VAL A 92 -12.87 16.35 -10.87
C VAL A 92 -13.32 15.12 -10.08
N LYS A 93 -14.54 14.64 -10.33
CA LYS A 93 -15.05 13.41 -9.73
C LYS A 93 -14.12 12.24 -10.06
N ASP A 94 -13.82 12.03 -11.34
CA ASP A 94 -13.00 10.91 -11.81
C ASP A 94 -11.53 10.99 -11.37
N GLU A 95 -11.01 12.20 -11.12
CA GLU A 95 -9.63 12.42 -10.63
C GLU A 95 -9.49 12.28 -9.11
N LEU A 96 -10.54 12.57 -8.35
CA LEU A 96 -10.52 12.52 -6.87
C LEU A 96 -11.12 11.25 -6.28
N ASP A 97 -11.80 10.44 -7.09
CA ASP A 97 -12.37 9.17 -6.64
C ASP A 97 -11.28 8.17 -6.25
N SER A 98 -11.25 7.82 -4.96
CA SER A 98 -10.29 6.87 -4.38
C SER A 98 -10.33 5.49 -5.02
N TYR A 99 -11.50 5.01 -5.42
CA TYR A 99 -11.63 3.72 -6.11
C TYR A 99 -10.93 3.77 -7.46
N ILE A 100 -11.17 4.84 -8.23
CA ILE A 100 -10.58 5.01 -9.56
C ILE A 100 -9.07 5.19 -9.46
N ASN A 101 -8.59 5.97 -8.48
CA ASN A 101 -7.16 6.20 -8.27
C ASN A 101 -6.42 4.90 -7.93
N GLU A 102 -6.96 4.10 -7.02
CA GLU A 102 -6.35 2.82 -6.65
C GLU A 102 -6.41 1.79 -7.78
N ALA A 103 -7.52 1.72 -8.52
CA ALA A 103 -7.65 0.86 -9.69
C ALA A 103 -6.64 1.23 -10.79
N ARG A 104 -6.46 2.53 -11.08
CA ARG A 104 -5.47 3.04 -12.05
C ARG A 104 -4.05 2.67 -11.63
N ALA A 105 -3.72 2.81 -10.34
CA ALA A 105 -2.40 2.47 -9.83
C ALA A 105 -2.10 0.98 -10.01
N TYR A 106 -2.99 0.09 -9.56
CA TYR A 106 -2.80 -1.36 -9.72
C TYR A 106 -2.75 -1.78 -11.19
N HIS A 107 -3.61 -1.23 -12.03
CA HIS A 107 -3.57 -1.51 -13.47
C HIS A 107 -2.23 -1.10 -14.10
N ARG A 108 -1.70 0.07 -13.73
CA ARG A 108 -0.38 0.53 -14.21
C ARG A 108 0.74 -0.37 -13.71
N ILE A 109 0.70 -0.80 -12.44
CA ILE A 109 1.65 -1.74 -11.85
C ILE A 109 1.62 -3.07 -12.62
N GLU A 110 0.44 -3.67 -12.79
CA GLU A 110 0.31 -4.94 -13.50
C GLU A 110 0.86 -4.86 -14.93
N LYS A 111 0.48 -3.82 -15.67
CA LYS A 111 0.84 -3.67 -17.08
C LYS A 111 2.31 -3.32 -17.31
N SER A 112 2.90 -2.48 -16.45
CA SER A 112 4.18 -1.81 -16.74
C SER A 112 5.30 -2.13 -15.75
N CYS A 113 4.99 -2.72 -14.59
CA CYS A 113 6.01 -3.09 -13.60
C CYS A 113 6.74 -4.37 -14.02
N THR A 114 8.06 -4.38 -13.83
CA THR A 114 8.90 -5.55 -14.08
C THR A 114 8.56 -6.66 -13.08
N SER A 115 8.68 -7.93 -13.49
CA SER A 115 8.36 -9.08 -12.62
C SER A 115 9.12 -9.04 -11.29
N SER A 116 10.39 -8.60 -11.31
CA SER A 116 11.23 -8.45 -10.12
C SER A 116 10.78 -7.37 -9.14
N GLU A 117 10.00 -6.39 -9.59
CA GLU A 117 9.53 -5.27 -8.76
C GLU A 117 8.05 -5.41 -8.39
N ARG A 118 7.29 -6.28 -9.07
CA ARG A 118 5.88 -6.58 -8.71
C ARG A 118 5.74 -7.08 -7.27
N ILE A 119 6.76 -7.76 -6.77
CA ILE A 119 6.82 -8.22 -5.37
C ILE A 119 6.73 -7.07 -4.36
N TYR A 120 6.96 -5.81 -4.74
CA TYR A 120 6.78 -4.68 -3.83
C TYR A 120 5.32 -4.38 -3.49
N PHE A 121 4.37 -4.86 -4.28
CA PHE A 121 2.96 -4.45 -4.23
C PHE A 121 2.04 -5.65 -4.05
N PRO A 122 0.83 -5.45 -3.50
CA PRO A 122 -0.19 -6.48 -3.50
C PRO A 122 -0.47 -6.97 -4.92
N GLU A 123 -0.58 -8.29 -5.10
CA GLU A 123 -1.11 -8.87 -6.32
C GLU A 123 -2.56 -8.42 -6.50
N PHE A 124 -2.86 -7.93 -7.68
CA PHE A 124 -4.15 -7.41 -8.08
C PHE A 124 -4.86 -8.44 -8.94
N HIS A 125 -6.13 -8.72 -8.62
CA HIS A 125 -6.88 -9.79 -9.27
C HIS A 125 -8.03 -9.28 -10.13
N SER A 126 -8.81 -8.32 -9.63
CA SER A 126 -9.94 -7.77 -10.39
C SER A 126 -10.52 -6.51 -9.77
N ILE A 127 -11.41 -5.86 -10.52
CA ILE A 127 -12.29 -4.80 -10.04
C ILE A 127 -13.76 -5.25 -10.09
N ILE A 128 -14.57 -4.72 -9.18
CA ILE A 128 -16.01 -4.92 -9.15
C ILE A 128 -16.66 -3.54 -9.11
N THR A 129 -17.60 -3.29 -10.02
CA THR A 129 -18.25 -1.97 -10.20
C THR A 129 -19.69 -1.92 -9.70
N ASP A 130 -20.33 -3.07 -9.51
CA ASP A 130 -21.72 -3.17 -9.06
C ASP A 130 -21.90 -4.32 -8.06
N LEU A 131 -21.80 -3.97 -6.77
CA LEU A 131 -22.01 -4.87 -5.65
C LEU A 131 -23.45 -4.75 -5.14
N GLY A 132 -24.29 -5.70 -5.54
CA GLY A 132 -25.61 -5.88 -4.96
C GLY A 132 -25.56 -6.30 -3.48
N ILE A 133 -26.57 -5.88 -2.71
CA ILE A 133 -26.71 -6.17 -1.26
C ILE A 133 -26.58 -7.68 -0.96
N SER A 134 -27.09 -8.53 -1.85
CA SER A 134 -27.06 -9.99 -1.72
C SER A 134 -25.64 -10.59 -1.66
N LYS A 135 -24.61 -9.83 -2.06
CA LYS A 135 -23.22 -10.25 -1.98
C LYS A 135 -22.58 -10.04 -0.62
N PHE A 136 -23.20 -9.28 0.28
CA PHE A 136 -22.65 -8.98 1.61
C PHE A 136 -23.27 -9.87 2.67
N THR A 137 -22.44 -10.58 3.43
CA THR A 137 -22.89 -11.23 4.67
C THR A 137 -22.74 -10.31 5.89
N SER A 138 -21.98 -9.22 5.77
CA SER A 138 -21.73 -8.23 6.82
C SER A 138 -21.10 -6.95 6.26
N GLY A 139 -21.15 -5.85 7.02
CA GLY A 139 -20.56 -4.56 6.63
C GLY A 139 -21.53 -3.66 5.87
N TYR A 140 -21.06 -2.49 5.43
CA TYR A 140 -21.86 -1.56 4.62
C TYR A 140 -21.80 -1.94 3.14
N THR A 141 -22.95 -1.82 2.48
CA THR A 141 -23.16 -2.17 1.08
C THR A 141 -22.64 -1.05 0.18
N ASN A 142 -21.33 -1.07 -0.06
CA ASN A 142 -20.67 -0.15 -0.95
C ASN A 142 -20.57 -0.78 -2.35
N PRO A 143 -20.85 -0.03 -3.44
CA PRO A 143 -21.13 -0.62 -4.74
C PRO A 143 -19.89 -1.12 -5.48
N ARG A 144 -18.68 -0.73 -5.04
CA ARG A 144 -17.46 -0.92 -5.81
C ARG A 144 -16.37 -1.54 -4.97
N ALA A 145 -15.58 -2.44 -5.55
CA ALA A 145 -14.44 -3.03 -4.86
C ALA A 145 -13.25 -3.32 -5.77
N ILE A 146 -12.07 -3.38 -5.16
CA ILE A 146 -10.83 -3.85 -5.76
C ILE A 146 -10.44 -5.14 -5.05
N VAL A 147 -10.23 -6.21 -5.82
CA VAL A 147 -9.87 -7.54 -5.30
C VAL A 147 -8.37 -7.71 -5.36
N LEU A 148 -7.77 -7.99 -4.20
CA LEU A 148 -6.33 -8.09 -3.99
C LEU A 148 -5.98 -9.41 -3.29
N GLU A 149 -4.70 -9.78 -3.34
CA GLU A 149 -4.18 -10.87 -2.52
C GLU A 149 -4.39 -10.63 -1.02
N PRO A 150 -4.63 -11.68 -0.23
CA PRO A 150 -4.68 -11.57 1.21
C PRO A 150 -3.27 -11.53 1.82
N ILE A 151 -2.83 -10.35 2.27
CA ILE A 151 -1.59 -10.22 3.05
C ILE A 151 -1.87 -10.68 4.49
N ARG A 152 -1.04 -11.56 5.03
CA ARG A 152 -1.17 -12.09 6.41
C ARG A 152 0.09 -11.81 7.22
N PRO A 153 0.03 -11.72 8.56
CA PRO A 153 1.23 -11.58 9.41
C PRO A 153 1.95 -12.93 9.55
N LYS A 154 2.30 -13.55 8.42
CA LYS A 154 2.96 -14.85 8.31
C LYS A 154 4.23 -14.69 7.47
N LEU A 155 5.22 -15.54 7.73
CA LEU A 155 6.49 -15.54 6.99
C LEU A 155 6.29 -15.56 5.46
N ALA A 156 5.30 -16.34 4.98
CA ALA A 156 4.97 -16.44 3.55
C ALA A 156 4.49 -15.13 2.90
N SER A 157 4.02 -14.15 3.66
CA SER A 157 3.60 -12.84 3.15
C SER A 157 4.68 -11.76 3.35
N ARG A 158 5.81 -12.10 3.97
CA ARG A 158 6.91 -11.16 4.17
C ARG A 158 7.73 -11.09 2.88
N ARG A 159 7.94 -9.88 2.38
CA ARG A 159 8.75 -9.63 1.19
C ARG A 159 9.92 -8.77 1.59
N ILE A 160 10.84 -9.38 2.34
CA ILE A 160 12.03 -8.71 2.88
C ILE A 160 13.09 -8.78 1.80
N LEU A 161 13.47 -7.62 1.26
CA LEU A 161 14.54 -7.55 0.29
C LEU A 161 15.79 -7.00 0.96
N SER A 162 16.89 -7.70 0.76
CA SER A 162 18.20 -7.24 1.19
C SER A 162 18.49 -5.92 0.50
N ALA A 163 18.62 -4.86 1.28
CA ALA A 163 19.10 -3.60 0.77
C ALA A 163 20.63 -3.58 0.87
N HIS A 164 21.31 -3.78 -0.25
CA HIS A 164 22.69 -3.33 -0.39
C HIS A 164 22.65 -1.91 -0.96
N GLY A 165 22.96 -0.91 -0.14
CA GLY A 165 22.98 0.49 -0.54
C GLY A 165 24.31 1.09 -0.15
N ASP A 166 25.02 1.65 -1.13
CA ASP A 166 26.24 2.42 -0.93
C ASP A 166 25.95 3.70 -0.14
N HIS A 167 26.88 3.97 0.79
CA HIS A 167 27.21 5.24 1.44
C HIS A 167 26.16 5.96 2.30
N THR A 168 26.58 6.21 3.55
CA THR A 168 26.14 7.25 4.50
C THR A 168 24.97 8.12 4.04
N CYS A 169 23.75 7.68 4.35
CA CYS A 169 22.57 8.50 4.12
C CYS A 169 22.32 9.46 5.29
N LYS A 170 21.57 10.54 5.04
CA LYS A 170 21.16 11.52 6.08
C LYS A 170 20.40 10.87 7.25
N LEU A 171 19.90 9.64 7.11
CA LEU A 171 19.27 8.90 8.21
C LEU A 171 20.32 8.39 9.20
N GLN A 172 21.46 7.89 8.73
CA GLN A 172 22.52 7.37 9.61
C GLN A 172 23.00 8.44 10.59
N ASN A 173 23.25 9.67 10.11
CA ASN A 173 23.61 10.79 10.98
C ASN A 173 22.54 11.10 12.03
N GLN A 174 21.26 10.98 11.69
CA GLN A 174 20.16 11.18 12.65
C GLN A 174 20.06 10.04 13.67
N LEU A 175 20.27 8.80 13.24
CA LEU A 175 20.27 7.64 14.14
C LEU A 175 21.45 7.71 15.13
N ASN A 176 22.63 8.15 14.67
CA ASN A 176 23.80 8.34 15.53
C ASN A 176 23.54 9.35 16.66
N ILE A 177 22.74 10.40 16.41
CA ILE A 177 22.39 11.41 17.44
C ILE A 177 21.59 10.80 18.60
N LEU A 178 20.83 9.72 18.36
CA LEU A 178 20.05 9.08 19.42
C LEU A 178 20.93 8.44 20.51
N GLY A 179 22.19 8.09 20.20
CA GLY A 179 23.21 7.59 21.13
C GLY A 179 22.90 6.27 21.86
N SER A 180 21.67 5.76 21.74
CA SER A 180 21.12 4.68 22.55
C SER A 180 20.95 3.39 21.77
N LEU A 181 21.21 3.37 20.46
CA LEU A 181 21.06 2.21 19.56
C LEU A 181 22.35 1.40 19.48
N SER A 182 22.23 0.08 19.39
CA SER A 182 23.36 -0.78 19.01
C SER A 182 23.70 -0.62 17.53
N VAL A 183 24.90 -1.07 17.12
CA VAL A 183 25.30 -1.15 15.70
C VAL A 183 24.29 -1.94 14.89
N PHE A 184 23.85 -3.09 15.43
CA PHE A 184 22.87 -3.94 14.79
C PHE A 184 21.53 -3.23 14.56
N GLU A 185 21.04 -2.48 15.54
CA GLU A 185 19.78 -1.73 15.39
C GLU A 185 19.90 -0.62 14.35
N MET A 186 21.04 0.09 14.32
CA MET A 186 21.29 1.10 13.31
C MET A 186 21.24 0.48 11.90
N GLU A 187 21.88 -0.66 11.69
CA GLU A 187 21.85 -1.41 10.44
C GLU A 187 20.44 -1.89 10.09
N TYR A 188 19.67 -2.38 11.07
CA TYR A 188 18.28 -2.78 10.89
C TYR A 188 17.42 -1.63 10.36
N TYR A 189 17.43 -0.47 11.04
CA TYR A 189 16.64 0.69 10.62
C TYR A 189 17.12 1.25 9.28
N HIS A 190 18.42 1.20 9.01
CA HIS A 190 18.98 1.58 7.72
C HIS A 190 18.49 0.65 6.60
N SER A 191 18.59 -0.67 6.77
CA SER A 191 18.08 -1.63 5.78
C SER A 191 16.58 -1.44 5.53
N LEU A 192 15.81 -1.20 6.60
CA LEU A 192 14.37 -0.95 6.51
C LEU A 192 14.03 0.32 5.73
N PHE A 193 14.81 1.39 5.93
CA PHE A 193 14.70 2.63 5.17
C PHE A 193 14.87 2.37 3.67
N TYR A 194 15.97 1.75 3.26
CA TYR A 194 16.25 1.52 1.84
C TYR A 194 15.23 0.58 1.18
N ASP A 195 14.76 -0.45 1.89
CA ASP A 195 13.67 -1.30 1.40
C ASP A 195 12.42 -0.48 1.07
N ARG A 196 11.98 0.41 1.98
CA ARG A 196 10.82 1.29 1.73
C ARG A 196 11.06 2.28 0.60
N ILE A 197 12.24 2.88 0.53
CA ILE A 197 12.62 3.80 -0.55
C ILE A 197 12.60 3.10 -1.90
N ARG A 198 13.13 1.88 -2.00
CA ARG A 198 13.11 1.10 -3.25
C ARG A 198 11.69 0.87 -3.76
N ARG A 199 10.75 0.54 -2.88
CA ARG A 199 9.32 0.35 -3.20
C ARG A 199 8.69 1.63 -3.74
N LEU A 200 8.96 2.77 -3.09
CA LEU A 200 8.47 4.08 -3.54
C LEU A 200 9.05 4.48 -4.89
N LEU A 201 10.37 4.34 -5.07
CA LEU A 201 11.02 4.65 -6.33
C LEU A 201 10.53 3.75 -7.48
N ALA A 202 10.17 2.50 -7.19
CA ALA A 202 9.52 1.63 -8.16
C ALA A 202 8.15 2.19 -8.60
N LEU A 203 7.33 2.73 -7.70
CA LEU A 203 6.10 3.44 -8.07
C LEU A 203 6.39 4.69 -8.92
N HIS A 204 7.37 5.51 -8.51
CA HIS A 204 7.71 6.74 -9.22
C HIS A 204 8.18 6.47 -10.65
N ARG A 205 8.95 5.39 -10.88
CA ARG A 205 9.34 4.95 -12.22
C ARG A 205 8.14 4.61 -13.12
N LEU A 206 7.03 4.17 -12.53
CA LEU A 206 5.78 3.88 -13.23
C LEU A 206 4.90 5.13 -13.43
N GLY A 207 5.38 6.31 -13.00
CA GLY A 207 4.61 7.55 -13.00
C GLY A 207 3.51 7.56 -11.95
N ILE A 208 3.63 6.79 -10.86
CA ILE A 208 2.65 6.73 -9.78
C ILE A 208 3.25 7.39 -8.54
N THR A 209 2.52 8.30 -7.90
CA THR A 209 2.84 8.81 -6.56
C THR A 209 1.89 8.18 -5.55
N HIS A 210 2.37 7.87 -4.34
CA HIS A 210 1.54 7.18 -3.35
C HIS A 210 0.54 8.14 -2.68
N GLY A 211 0.97 9.35 -2.35
CA GLY A 211 0.12 10.42 -1.82
C GLY A 211 -0.29 10.32 -0.35
N ASP A 212 -0.02 9.20 0.30
CA ASP A 212 -0.33 8.96 1.72
C ASP A 212 0.67 7.96 2.31
N VAL A 213 1.95 8.36 2.33
CA VAL A 213 3.05 7.50 2.79
C VAL A 213 3.02 7.42 4.31
N ARG A 214 2.57 6.27 4.84
CA ARG A 214 2.44 6.02 6.29
C ARG A 214 3.12 4.72 6.67
N ASP A 215 3.51 4.60 7.93
CA ASP A 215 4.20 3.41 8.43
C ASP A 215 3.34 2.14 8.29
N ASP A 216 2.03 2.25 8.55
CA ASP A 216 1.05 1.18 8.40
C ASP A 216 0.69 0.86 6.95
N HIS A 217 1.28 1.52 5.95
CA HIS A 217 1.16 1.16 4.52
C HIS A 217 2.30 0.29 4.01
N PHE A 218 3.33 0.08 4.83
CA PHE A 218 4.43 -0.85 4.54
C PHE A 218 4.34 -2.15 5.34
N ARG A 219 3.51 -2.18 6.39
CA ARG A 219 3.31 -3.33 7.28
C ARG A 219 1.85 -3.47 7.66
N LEU A 220 1.43 -4.68 8.02
CA LEU A 220 0.09 -4.89 8.54
C LEU A 220 -0.06 -4.27 9.94
N PRO A 221 -1.27 -3.84 10.32
CA PRO A 221 -1.55 -3.46 11.70
C PRO A 221 -1.15 -4.59 12.65
N GLU A 222 -0.52 -4.23 13.76
CA GLU A 222 -0.03 -5.17 14.80
C GLU A 222 1.12 -6.10 14.35
N ASP A 223 1.56 -6.03 13.09
CA ASP A 223 2.77 -6.71 12.63
C ASP A 223 4.00 -5.79 12.77
N PHE A 224 5.15 -6.41 13.01
CA PHE A 224 6.42 -5.70 13.16
C PHE A 224 7.13 -5.48 11.82
N TYR A 225 7.06 -6.49 10.95
CA TYR A 225 7.83 -6.55 9.71
C TYR A 225 7.11 -5.87 8.55
N ASN A 226 7.89 -5.30 7.64
CA ASN A 226 7.34 -4.86 6.36
C ASN A 226 6.82 -6.07 5.57
N THR A 227 5.70 -5.88 4.88
CA THR A 227 5.11 -6.86 3.95
C THR A 227 5.26 -6.32 2.53
N VAL A 228 4.30 -5.54 2.06
CA VAL A 228 4.24 -4.87 0.76
C VAL A 228 3.92 -3.39 0.95
N LEU A 229 4.13 -2.56 -0.07
CA LEU A 229 3.59 -1.20 -0.12
C LEU A 229 2.16 -1.25 -0.66
N TYR A 230 1.18 -0.85 0.14
CA TYR A 230 -0.24 -0.96 -0.20
C TYR A 230 -1.02 0.30 0.16
N ASN A 231 -2.30 0.33 -0.23
CA ASN A 231 -3.25 1.42 -0.03
C ASN A 231 -3.02 2.64 -0.94
N PHE A 232 -3.38 2.48 -2.22
CA PHE A 232 -3.24 3.53 -3.23
C PHE A 232 -4.48 4.43 -3.40
N SER A 233 -5.35 4.50 -2.40
CA SER A 233 -6.59 5.30 -2.46
C SER A 233 -6.33 6.81 -2.66
N HIS A 234 -5.18 7.31 -2.20
CA HIS A 234 -4.73 8.70 -2.39
C HIS A 234 -3.66 8.86 -3.47
N SER A 235 -3.39 7.79 -4.21
CA SER A 235 -2.36 7.81 -5.25
C SER A 235 -2.76 8.71 -6.42
N TYR A 236 -1.76 9.14 -7.17
CA TYR A 236 -1.95 9.75 -8.47
C TYR A 236 -1.15 8.96 -9.49
N THR A 237 -1.79 8.59 -10.60
CA THR A 237 -1.14 7.95 -11.74
C THR A 237 -1.02 8.98 -12.86
N PHE A 238 0.20 9.18 -13.36
CA PHE A 238 0.51 10.17 -14.38
C PHE A 238 -0.41 10.05 -15.61
N SER A 239 -0.89 11.21 -16.04
CA SER A 239 -1.64 11.42 -17.26
C SER A 239 -1.03 12.61 -18.03
N PRO A 240 -1.03 12.58 -19.37
CA PRO A 240 -0.59 13.73 -20.17
C PRO A 240 -1.51 14.95 -20.03
N VAL A 241 -2.71 14.78 -19.48
CA VAL A 241 -3.65 15.88 -19.20
C VAL A 241 -3.32 16.48 -17.84
N THR A 242 -3.25 17.81 -17.77
CA THR A 242 -3.01 18.53 -16.51
C THR A 242 -4.05 18.14 -15.46
N PRO A 243 -3.64 17.58 -14.31
CA PRO A 243 -4.56 17.20 -13.25
C PRO A 243 -5.10 18.43 -12.52
N TYR A 244 -6.31 18.32 -11.97
CA TYR A 244 -6.87 19.26 -11.03
C TYR A 244 -6.05 19.30 -9.74
N LEU A 245 -5.84 18.12 -9.13
CA LEU A 245 -4.98 17.93 -7.95
C LEU A 245 -4.14 16.66 -8.12
N VAL A 246 -2.94 16.68 -7.54
CA VAL A 246 -2.07 15.52 -7.41
C VAL A 246 -1.98 15.19 -5.93
N ASN A 247 -2.38 13.98 -5.53
CA ASN A 247 -2.46 13.56 -4.13
C ASN A 247 -3.23 14.57 -3.25
N PHE A 248 -4.37 15.08 -3.77
CA PHE A 248 -5.21 16.09 -3.12
C PHE A 248 -4.51 17.43 -2.83
N ARG A 249 -3.43 17.73 -3.56
CA ARG A 249 -2.69 18.99 -3.46
C ARG A 249 -2.53 19.62 -4.85
N PRO A 250 -2.23 20.93 -4.94
CA PRO A 250 -1.85 21.54 -6.19
C PRO A 250 -0.73 20.73 -6.88
N PRO A 251 -0.74 20.60 -8.22
CA PRO A 251 0.27 19.81 -8.92
C PRO A 251 1.70 20.34 -8.65
N TYR A 252 2.59 19.43 -8.25
CA TYR A 252 4.03 19.66 -8.11
C TYR A 252 4.80 18.73 -9.04
N SER A 253 6.11 18.97 -9.20
CA SER A 253 6.95 18.06 -9.98
C SER A 253 7.05 16.70 -9.29
N LEU A 254 7.22 15.62 -10.07
CA LEU A 254 7.46 14.28 -9.51
C LEU A 254 8.69 14.26 -8.59
N LYS A 255 9.70 15.09 -8.88
CA LYS A 255 10.89 15.24 -8.03
C LYS A 255 10.52 15.76 -6.65
N ASP A 256 9.75 16.84 -6.56
CA ASP A 256 9.37 17.43 -5.28
C ASP A 256 8.48 16.48 -4.47
N ILE A 257 7.55 15.78 -5.14
CA ILE A 257 6.70 14.78 -4.51
C ILE A 257 7.55 13.60 -4.01
N SER A 258 8.48 13.11 -4.83
CA SER A 258 9.40 12.03 -4.46
C SER A 258 10.24 12.40 -3.25
N ASP A 259 10.85 13.59 -3.24
CA ASP A 259 11.66 14.09 -2.13
C ASP A 259 10.83 14.18 -0.84
N SER A 260 9.57 14.64 -0.93
CA SER A 260 8.64 14.68 0.19
C SER A 260 8.30 13.28 0.71
N GLU A 261 7.95 12.34 -0.17
CA GLU A 261 7.60 10.96 0.21
C GLU A 261 8.80 10.23 0.85
N GLN A 262 10.01 10.43 0.32
CA GLN A 262 11.24 9.87 0.89
C GLN A 262 11.55 10.50 2.27
N ALA A 263 11.31 11.80 2.45
CA ALA A 263 11.44 12.47 3.74
C ALA A 263 10.45 11.91 4.79
N MET A 264 9.22 11.59 4.38
CA MET A 264 8.23 10.93 5.25
C MET A 264 8.71 9.55 5.70
N VAL A 265 9.25 8.72 4.79
CA VAL A 265 9.84 7.42 5.16
C VAL A 265 11.00 7.61 6.14
N LYS A 266 11.88 8.59 5.90
CA LYS A 266 12.99 8.89 6.80
C LYS A 266 12.51 9.22 8.22
N GLN A 267 11.49 10.07 8.34
CA GLN A 267 10.90 10.45 9.62
C GLN A 267 10.26 9.25 10.33
N GLN A 268 9.60 8.35 9.59
CA GLN A 268 9.05 7.12 10.15
C GLN A 268 10.15 6.23 10.75
N MET A 269 11.27 6.05 10.04
CA MET A 269 12.40 5.24 10.52
C MET A 269 13.02 5.85 11.78
N TYR A 270 13.23 7.17 11.78
CA TYR A 270 13.70 7.89 12.95
C TYR A 270 12.74 7.70 14.14
N SER A 271 11.44 7.90 13.97
CA SER A 271 10.46 7.74 15.06
C SER A 271 10.41 6.31 15.61
N ARG A 272 10.57 5.28 14.75
CA ARG A 272 10.65 3.89 15.21
C ARG A 272 11.92 3.63 16.02
N ALA A 273 13.04 4.23 15.62
CA ALA A 273 14.31 4.10 16.32
C ALA A 273 14.30 4.82 17.67
N GLU A 274 13.77 6.04 17.71
CA GLU A 274 13.58 6.83 18.94
C GLU A 274 12.71 6.09 19.97
N LYS A 275 11.67 5.38 19.51
CA LYS A 275 10.79 4.56 20.36
C LYS A 275 11.38 3.19 20.72
N LEU A 276 12.60 2.87 20.26
CA LEU A 276 13.24 1.57 20.45
C LEU A 276 12.32 0.40 20.00
N ASP A 277 11.58 0.60 18.91
CA ASP A 277 10.54 -0.32 18.43
C ASP A 277 11.09 -1.74 18.20
N TYR A 278 12.33 -1.87 17.72
CA TYR A 278 12.97 -3.16 17.53
C TYR A 278 13.21 -3.92 18.85
N ARG A 279 13.73 -3.24 19.88
CA ARG A 279 13.89 -3.84 21.22
C ARG A 279 12.57 -4.25 21.83
N ALA A 280 11.58 -3.35 21.77
CA ALA A 280 10.25 -3.62 22.30
C ALA A 280 9.63 -4.85 21.62
N TYR A 281 9.82 -4.99 20.31
CA TYR A 281 9.41 -6.17 19.57
C TYR A 281 10.15 -7.45 20.01
N LEU A 282 11.49 -7.41 20.15
CA LEU A 282 12.26 -8.57 20.60
C LEU A 282 11.83 -9.03 22.00
N ILE A 283 11.71 -8.12 22.96
CA ILE A 283 11.26 -8.41 24.33
C ILE A 283 9.87 -9.08 24.30
N LYS A 284 8.93 -8.48 23.55
CA LYS A 284 7.56 -9.00 23.46
C LYS A 284 7.49 -10.37 22.77
N SER A 285 8.24 -10.58 21.69
CA SER A 285 8.15 -11.78 20.86
C SER A 285 8.91 -12.98 21.43
N THR A 286 10.02 -12.74 22.15
CA THR A 286 10.84 -13.80 22.74
C THR A 286 10.46 -14.10 24.20
N GLY A 287 9.83 -13.15 24.90
CA GLY A 287 9.58 -13.26 26.34
C GLY A 287 10.85 -13.15 27.20
N VAL A 288 12.00 -12.84 26.59
CA VAL A 288 13.28 -12.70 27.28
C VAL A 288 13.31 -11.37 28.04
N ALA A 289 13.94 -11.38 29.22
CA ALA A 289 14.08 -10.18 30.05
C ALA A 289 14.87 -9.07 29.32
N GLN A 290 14.45 -7.82 29.50
CA GLN A 290 15.06 -6.65 28.85
C GLN A 290 16.60 -6.59 29.01
N PRO A 291 17.21 -6.84 30.17
CA PRO A 291 18.67 -6.81 30.31
C PRO A 291 19.39 -7.81 29.40
N ALA A 292 18.82 -9.01 29.21
CA ALA A 292 19.41 -10.03 28.35
C ALA A 292 19.30 -9.66 26.86
N ILE A 293 18.18 -9.06 26.42
CA ILE A 293 18.06 -8.52 25.05
C ILE A 293 19.07 -7.39 24.82
N MET A 294 19.25 -6.50 25.80
CA MET A 294 20.24 -5.43 25.70
C MET A 294 21.65 -5.99 25.60
N ASP A 295 22.00 -6.97 26.44
CA ASP A 295 23.30 -7.64 26.37
C ASP A 295 23.54 -8.25 24.97
N ILE A 296 22.57 -9.01 24.43
CA ILE A 296 22.67 -9.61 23.09
C ILE A 296 22.89 -8.56 21.98
N LEU A 297 22.21 -7.42 22.04
CA LEU A 297 22.31 -6.39 20.98
C LEU A 297 23.62 -5.62 20.99
N PHE A 298 24.27 -5.50 22.16
CA PHE A 298 25.50 -4.74 22.33
C PHE A 298 26.75 -5.63 22.39
N GLN A 299 26.59 -6.94 22.54
CA GLN A 299 27.70 -7.87 22.47
C GLN A 299 28.32 -7.85 21.06
N PRO A 300 29.65 -7.72 20.95
CA PRO A 300 30.32 -7.91 19.68
C PRO A 300 30.11 -9.35 19.23
N LEU A 301 29.79 -9.55 17.95
CA LEU A 301 29.79 -10.86 17.32
C LEU A 301 31.21 -11.41 17.43
N LYS A 302 31.45 -12.31 18.41
CA LYS A 302 32.65 -13.16 18.39
C LYS A 302 32.54 -14.08 17.17
N ASP A 303 33.65 -14.61 16.65
CA ASP A 303 33.73 -15.53 15.50
C ASP A 303 32.93 -16.86 15.65
N GLU A 304 32.00 -16.93 16.59
CA GLU A 304 30.99 -17.97 16.70
C GLU A 304 29.81 -17.60 15.78
N ALA A 305 29.39 -18.55 14.96
CA ALA A 305 28.25 -18.45 14.07
C ALA A 305 26.95 -18.26 14.86
N LEU A 306 26.70 -17.05 15.34
CA LEU A 306 25.46 -16.68 15.99
C LEU A 306 24.38 -16.60 14.93
N GLU A 307 23.67 -17.72 14.81
CA GLU A 307 22.36 -17.89 14.20
C GLU A 307 21.33 -16.98 14.90
N LEU A 308 21.44 -15.65 14.76
CA LEU A 308 20.21 -14.87 14.61
C LEU A 308 19.71 -15.17 13.19
N ILE A 309 19.09 -16.35 13.02
CA ILE A 309 18.30 -16.65 11.83
C ILE A 309 17.07 -15.75 11.89
N ILE A 310 17.23 -14.47 11.53
CA ILE A 310 16.13 -13.76 10.89
C ILE A 310 15.97 -14.50 9.58
N LEU A 311 15.04 -15.46 9.53
CA LEU A 311 14.78 -16.28 8.35
C LEU A 311 14.74 -15.37 7.12
N ARG A 312 15.83 -15.40 6.38
CA ARG A 312 15.94 -14.88 5.03
C ARG A 312 15.10 -15.84 4.20
N VAL A 313 13.79 -15.59 4.19
CA VAL A 313 12.87 -16.45 3.44
C VAL A 313 13.24 -16.28 1.99
N ASN A 314 13.88 -17.30 1.44
CA ASN A 314 14.37 -17.37 0.07
C ASN A 314 13.23 -17.59 -0.94
N PHE A 315 11.97 -17.31 -0.57
CA PHE A 315 10.86 -17.34 -1.50
C PHE A 315 10.83 -16.01 -2.23
N ARG A 316 11.58 -15.98 -3.33
CA ARG A 316 11.24 -15.17 -4.48
C ARG A 316 9.92 -15.72 -5.04
N PRO A 317 8.82 -14.95 -5.01
CA PRO A 317 7.55 -15.35 -5.65
C PRO A 317 7.68 -15.57 -7.17
N ASP A 318 8.83 -15.22 -7.74
CA ASP A 318 9.23 -15.32 -9.15
C ASP A 318 10.07 -16.57 -9.49
N SER A 319 10.13 -17.58 -8.60
CA SER A 319 10.78 -18.89 -8.89
C SER A 319 9.78 -20.00 -9.17
#